data_AF-Q0UX91-F1
#
_entry.id   AF-Q0UX91-F1
#
_cell.length_a   1.000
_cell.length_b   1.000
_cell.length_c   1.000
_cell.angle_alpha   90.00
_cell.angle_beta   90.00
_cell.angle_gamma   90.00
#
_symmetry.space_group_name_H-M   'P 1'
#
loop_
_entity.id
_entity.type
_entity.pdbx_description
1 polymer ?
#
loop_
_entity_poly.entity_id
_entity_poly.type
_entity_poly.pdbx_seq_one_letter_code
_entity_poly.pdbx_strand_id
1 'polypeptide(L)'
;MTNSTSLFTIKNYISLVAAPIEIVISILYWSLRLIDTSLVVPPHLPLPPAIYDLTFHFFPAVLTTLDTLLLSPPWPSSPMNPQAPLITLVLSTAVAFLYWFWIEICYARNGFYPYPIFEMLTTYQRVGLFALSGSIMWVVGGALRAAYAWCNGYEEVEEFQKVKRAVKMGREGKWE
;
A
#
# COMPACT_ATOMS: atom_id res chain seq x y z
N MET A 1 6.33 -24.23 -4.70
CA MET A 1 6.87 -23.01 -4.06
C MET A 1 8.29 -23.30 -3.61
N THR A 2 9.23 -22.35 -3.73
CA THR A 2 10.62 -22.55 -3.29
C THR A 2 10.65 -22.80 -1.78
N ASN A 3 11.38 -23.80 -1.29
CA ASN A 3 11.54 -24.08 0.15
C ASN A 3 12.40 -23.02 0.90
N SER A 4 12.48 -21.79 0.39
CA SER A 4 13.30 -20.70 0.95
C SER A 4 12.46 -19.78 1.84
N THR A 5 12.79 -19.78 3.14
CA THR A 5 12.17 -18.93 4.15
C THR A 5 12.46 -17.44 3.92
N SER A 6 13.65 -17.10 3.42
CA SER A 6 14.05 -15.73 3.10
C SER A 6 13.22 -15.15 1.95
N LEU A 7 13.05 -15.91 0.87
CA LEU A 7 12.22 -15.48 -0.27
C LEU A 7 10.76 -15.31 0.15
N PHE A 8 10.24 -16.23 0.97
CA PHE A 8 8.90 -16.12 1.53
C PHE A 8 8.74 -14.85 2.37
N THR A 9 9.72 -14.55 3.22
CA THR A 9 9.72 -13.35 4.07
C THR A 9 9.76 -12.07 3.23
N ILE A 10 10.69 -11.97 2.29
CA ILE A 10 10.82 -10.81 1.39
C ILE A 10 9.53 -10.59 0.60
N LYS A 11 8.98 -11.67 0.01
CA LYS A 11 7.69 -11.62 -0.70
C LYS A 11 6.62 -11.03 0.20
N ASN A 12 6.49 -11.50 1.44
CA ASN A 12 5.44 -11.02 2.34
C ASN A 12 5.64 -9.56 2.73
N TYR A 13 6.88 -9.09 2.92
CA TYR A 13 7.16 -7.66 3.14
C TYR A 13 6.84 -6.79 1.92
N ILE A 14 7.13 -7.26 0.71
CA ILE A 14 6.75 -6.55 -0.53
C ILE A 14 5.22 -6.53 -0.68
N SER A 15 4.54 -7.64 -0.38
CA SER A 15 3.08 -7.73 -0.42
C SER A 15 2.39 -6.73 0.53
N LEU A 16 3.06 -6.25 1.59
CA LEU A 16 2.51 -5.22 2.49
C LEU A 16 2.20 -3.90 1.78
N VAL A 17 2.86 -3.67 0.65
CA VAL A 17 2.80 -2.42 -0.10
C VAL A 17 1.81 -2.52 -1.26
N ALA A 18 1.49 -3.75 -1.71
CA ALA A 18 0.67 -4.03 -2.88
C ALA A 18 -0.80 -3.59 -2.72
N ALA A 19 -1.48 -4.00 -1.65
CA ALA A 19 -2.86 -3.54 -1.45
C ALA A 19 -2.95 -2.02 -1.18
N PRO A 20 -2.09 -1.43 -0.30
CA PRO A 20 -2.10 0.01 -0.11
C PRO A 20 -1.86 0.82 -1.38
N ILE A 21 -0.91 0.41 -2.24
CA ILE A 21 -0.63 1.16 -3.48
C ILE A 21 -1.81 1.11 -4.44
N GLU A 22 -2.42 -0.05 -4.65
CA GLU A 22 -3.56 -0.20 -5.56
C GLU A 22 -4.79 0.58 -5.06
N ILE A 23 -5.04 0.59 -3.75
CA ILE A 23 -6.10 1.40 -3.15
C ILE A 23 -5.82 2.90 -3.37
N VAL A 24 -4.59 3.37 -3.19
CA VAL A 24 -4.24 4.78 -3.44
C VAL A 24 -4.40 5.14 -4.91
N ILE A 25 -3.94 4.29 -5.83
CA ILE A 25 -4.15 4.47 -7.28
C ILE A 25 -5.65 4.60 -7.56
N SER A 26 -6.46 3.71 -6.99
CA SER A 26 -7.91 3.74 -7.14
C SER A 26 -8.52 5.04 -6.61
N ILE A 27 -8.20 5.43 -5.38
CA ILE A 27 -8.69 6.67 -4.75
C ILE A 27 -8.31 7.88 -5.60
N LEU A 28 -7.04 8.00 -5.99
CA LEU A 28 -6.57 9.14 -6.78
C LEU A 28 -7.23 9.18 -8.15
N TYR A 29 -7.25 8.06 -8.87
CA TYR A 29 -7.83 7.99 -10.21
C TYR A 29 -9.32 8.39 -10.20
N TRP A 30 -10.13 7.73 -9.36
CA TRP A 30 -11.56 7.95 -9.34
C TRP A 30 -11.94 9.32 -8.77
N SER A 31 -11.19 9.83 -7.77
CA SER A 31 -11.44 11.18 -7.24
C SER A 31 -11.10 12.27 -8.26
N LEU A 32 -9.94 12.18 -8.93
CA LEU A 32 -9.56 13.13 -9.98
C LEU A 32 -10.54 13.09 -11.14
N ARG A 33 -10.90 11.88 -11.60
CA ARG A 33 -11.85 11.70 -12.69
C ARG A 33 -13.25 12.24 -12.36
N LEU A 34 -13.69 12.07 -11.11
CA LEU A 34 -14.97 12.60 -10.64
C LEU A 34 -15.00 14.13 -10.64
N ILE A 35 -13.88 14.77 -10.31
CA ILE A 35 -13.75 16.23 -10.31
C ILE A 35 -13.68 16.76 -11.75
N ASP A 36 -12.72 16.25 -12.53
CA ASP A 36 -12.55 16.60 -13.93
C ASP A 36 -11.79 15.49 -14.66
N THR A 37 -12.43 14.90 -15.67
CA THR A 37 -11.83 13.87 -16.52
C THR A 37 -10.55 14.33 -17.23
N SER A 38 -10.41 15.63 -17.49
CA SER A 38 -9.25 16.21 -18.17
C SER A 38 -7.95 16.07 -17.38
N LEU A 39 -8.05 15.81 -16.07
CA LEU A 39 -6.91 15.59 -15.18
C LEU A 39 -6.22 14.24 -15.43
N VAL A 40 -6.98 13.25 -15.90
CA VAL A 40 -6.51 11.86 -16.09
C VAL A 40 -6.58 11.38 -17.54
N VAL A 41 -7.37 12.02 -18.40
CA VAL A 41 -7.46 11.70 -19.83
C VAL A 41 -7.32 12.98 -20.63
N PRO A 42 -6.42 13.04 -21.64
CA PRO A 42 -6.31 14.20 -22.51
C PRO A 42 -7.66 14.56 -23.15
N PRO A 43 -8.07 15.84 -23.20
CA PRO A 43 -9.40 16.24 -23.69
C PRO A 43 -9.74 15.82 -25.13
N HIS A 44 -8.71 15.55 -25.93
CA HIS A 44 -8.84 15.14 -27.33
C HIS A 44 -8.99 13.63 -27.52
N LEU A 45 -8.86 12.83 -26.44
CA LEU A 45 -9.02 11.38 -26.47
C LEU A 45 -10.36 10.96 -25.85
N PRO A 46 -10.99 9.90 -26.38
CA PRO A 46 -12.18 9.34 -25.74
C PRO A 46 -11.83 8.72 -24.39
N LEU A 47 -12.79 8.75 -23.46
CA LEU A 47 -12.67 8.00 -22.21
C LEU A 47 -12.54 6.50 -22.51
N PRO A 48 -11.73 5.77 -21.74
CA PRO A 48 -11.64 4.32 -21.89
C PRO A 48 -13.01 3.68 -21.62
N PRO A 49 -13.35 2.59 -22.35
CA PRO A 49 -14.52 1.76 -22.02
C PRO A 49 -14.50 1.38 -20.53
N ALA A 50 -15.67 1.49 -19.88
CA ALA A 50 -15.79 1.36 -18.43
C ALA A 50 -15.17 0.08 -17.87
N ILE A 51 -15.30 -1.05 -18.58
CA ILE A 51 -14.72 -2.32 -18.14
C ILE A 51 -13.19 -2.27 -18.09
N TYR A 52 -12.54 -1.66 -19.07
CA TYR A 52 -11.08 -1.53 -19.09
C TYR A 52 -10.62 -0.59 -17.99
N ASP A 53 -11.34 0.49 -17.78
CA ASP A 53 -11.03 1.45 -16.73
C ASP A 53 -11.13 0.82 -15.33
N LEU A 54 -12.17 0.03 -15.09
CA LEU A 54 -12.31 -0.77 -13.87
C LEU A 54 -11.17 -1.78 -13.71
N THR A 55 -10.72 -2.43 -14.78
CA THR A 55 -9.59 -3.38 -14.71
C THR A 55 -8.26 -2.72 -14.39
N PHE A 56 -8.06 -1.44 -14.75
CA PHE A 56 -6.83 -0.72 -14.43
C PHE A 56 -6.88 -0.06 -13.04
N HIS A 57 -8.04 0.44 -12.61
CA HIS A 57 -8.09 1.34 -11.46
C HIS A 57 -9.02 0.91 -10.33
N PHE A 58 -9.83 -0.14 -10.48
CA PHE A 58 -10.76 -0.57 -9.43
C PHE A 58 -10.53 -2.02 -8.98
N PHE A 59 -10.56 -2.97 -9.93
CA PHE A 59 -10.41 -4.38 -9.59
C PHE A 59 -9.06 -4.72 -8.93
N PRO A 60 -7.91 -4.14 -9.31
CA PRO A 60 -6.66 -4.39 -8.60
C PRO A 60 -6.75 -4.08 -7.10
N ALA A 61 -7.35 -2.93 -6.73
CA ALA A 61 -7.55 -2.54 -5.34
C ALA A 61 -8.45 -3.51 -4.57
N VAL A 62 -9.56 -3.94 -5.18
CA VAL A 62 -10.50 -4.90 -4.56
C VAL A 62 -9.84 -6.26 -4.37
N LEU A 63 -9.21 -6.79 -5.42
CA LEU A 63 -8.65 -8.14 -5.40
C LEU A 63 -7.44 -8.23 -4.45
N THR A 64 -6.56 -7.23 -4.44
CA THR A 64 -5.43 -7.19 -3.49
C THR A 64 -5.88 -6.98 -2.05
N THR A 65 -6.97 -6.24 -1.83
CA THR A 65 -7.60 -6.13 -0.50
C THR A 65 -8.14 -7.47 -0.03
N LEU A 66 -8.89 -8.18 -0.87
CA LEU A 66 -9.42 -9.50 -0.54
C LEU A 66 -8.30 -10.52 -0.29
N ASP A 67 -7.26 -10.53 -1.12
CA ASP A 67 -6.08 -11.36 -0.90
C ASP A 67 -5.42 -11.04 0.45
N THR A 68 -5.24 -9.75 0.75
CA THR A 68 -4.64 -9.32 2.03
C THR A 68 -5.47 -9.78 3.22
N LEU A 69 -6.80 -9.61 3.18
CA LEU A 69 -7.67 -9.88 4.32
C LEU A 69 -7.96 -11.35 4.54
N LEU A 70 -8.05 -12.15 3.46
CA LEU A 70 -8.61 -13.50 3.51
C LEU A 70 -7.60 -14.60 3.18
N LEU A 71 -6.57 -14.32 2.37
CA LEU A 71 -5.70 -15.35 1.78
C LEU A 71 -4.23 -15.21 2.19
N SER A 72 -3.80 -14.00 2.50
CA SER A 72 -2.43 -13.71 2.88
C SER A 72 -2.12 -14.26 4.27
N PRO A 73 -0.90 -14.78 4.49
CA PRO A 73 -0.47 -15.21 5.81
C PRO A 73 -0.55 -14.04 6.79
N PRO A 74 -0.58 -14.32 8.11
CA PRO A 74 -0.49 -13.28 9.12
C PRO A 74 0.61 -12.31 8.72
N TRP A 75 0.29 -11.01 8.80
CA TRP A 75 1.27 -9.95 8.59
C TRP A 75 2.60 -10.39 9.21
N PRO A 76 3.76 -10.22 8.53
CA PRO A 76 5.07 -10.82 8.89
C PRO A 76 5.64 -10.32 10.24
N SER A 77 4.78 -9.75 11.05
CA SER A 77 4.89 -9.25 12.40
C SER A 77 4.25 -10.27 13.37
N SER A 78 4.63 -11.56 13.35
CA SER A 78 4.35 -12.46 14.49
C SER A 78 5.65 -13.00 15.10
N PRO A 79 6.04 -12.56 16.32
CA PRO A 79 5.46 -11.45 17.07
C PRO A 79 5.60 -10.12 16.30
N MET A 80 4.79 -9.12 16.65
CA MET A 80 4.76 -7.86 15.93
C MET A 80 6.15 -7.24 15.84
N ASN A 81 6.69 -7.12 14.62
CA ASN A 81 7.89 -6.33 14.39
C ASN A 81 7.52 -4.88 14.75
N PRO A 82 8.08 -4.31 15.84
CA PRO A 82 7.74 -2.95 16.26
C PRO A 82 8.09 -1.91 15.20
N GLN A 83 8.96 -2.25 14.25
CA GLN A 83 9.35 -1.39 13.14
C GLN A 83 8.39 -1.50 11.93
N ALA A 84 7.37 -2.36 11.95
CA ALA A 84 6.48 -2.56 10.81
C ALA A 84 5.79 -1.28 10.30
N PRO A 85 5.30 -0.36 11.17
CA PRO A 85 4.75 0.91 10.71
C PRO A 85 5.80 1.80 10.01
N LEU A 86 7.03 1.85 10.55
CA LEU A 86 8.13 2.61 9.97
C LEU A 86 8.59 2.02 8.64
N ILE A 87 8.73 0.69 8.57
CA ILE A 87 9.07 -0.04 7.35
C ILE A 87 8.01 0.24 6.27
N THR A 88 6.73 0.17 6.63
CA THR A 88 5.63 0.47 5.70
C THR A 88 5.72 1.91 5.20
N LEU A 89 5.92 2.90 6.09
CA LEU A 89 6.07 4.30 5.70
C LEU A 89 7.27 4.51 4.75
N VAL A 90 8.42 3.94 5.07
CA VAL A 90 9.65 4.04 4.26
C VAL A 90 9.44 3.38 2.89
N LEU A 91 8.87 2.17 2.85
CA LEU A 91 8.59 1.48 1.60
C LEU A 91 7.58 2.22 0.73
N SER A 92 6.47 2.69 1.31
CA SER A 92 5.46 3.49 0.59
C SER A 92 6.05 4.77 0.01
N THR A 93 6.85 5.48 0.81
CA THR A 93 7.51 6.71 0.37
C THR A 93 8.52 6.42 -0.74
N ALA A 94 9.36 5.39 -0.56
CA ALA A 94 10.34 5.00 -1.57
C ALA A 94 9.67 4.64 -2.90
N VAL A 95 8.59 3.86 -2.88
CA VAL A 95 7.85 3.49 -4.10
C VAL A 95 7.21 4.72 -4.75
N ALA A 96 6.62 5.63 -3.98
CA ALA A 96 6.04 6.87 -4.52
C ALA A 96 7.09 7.74 -5.25
N PHE A 97 8.27 7.93 -4.64
CA PHE A 97 9.35 8.70 -5.26
C PHE A 97 10.04 7.97 -6.41
N LEU A 98 10.17 6.64 -6.36
CA LEU A 98 10.67 5.84 -7.48
C LEU A 98 9.74 5.94 -8.68
N TYR A 99 8.42 5.88 -8.44
CA TYR A 99 7.44 6.10 -9.49
C TYR A 99 7.51 7.53 -10.04
N TRP A 100 7.65 8.54 -9.18
CA TRP A 100 7.86 9.91 -9.64
C TRP A 100 9.11 10.03 -10.53
N PHE A 101 10.24 9.52 -10.08
CA PHE A 101 11.47 9.54 -10.86
C PHE A 101 11.29 8.84 -12.22
N TRP A 102 10.55 7.72 -12.24
CA TRP A 102 10.22 7.02 -13.48
C TRP A 102 9.35 7.85 -14.44
N ILE A 103 8.32 8.55 -13.96
CA ILE A 103 7.49 9.39 -14.85
C ILE A 103 8.29 10.55 -15.46
N GLU A 104 9.26 11.11 -14.73
CA GLU A 104 10.12 12.18 -15.26
C GLU A 104 11.06 11.64 -16.35
N ILE A 105 11.57 10.40 -16.20
CA ILE A 105 12.30 9.72 -17.28
C ILE A 105 11.40 9.49 -18.50
N CYS A 106 10.17 9.03 -18.30
CA CYS A 106 9.22 8.84 -19.39
C CYS A 106 8.92 10.16 -20.10
N TYR A 107 8.72 11.25 -19.35
CA TYR A 107 8.51 12.58 -19.92
C TYR A 107 9.72 13.05 -20.73
N ALA A 108 10.94 12.90 -20.22
CA ALA A 108 12.16 13.28 -20.92
C ALA A 108 12.35 12.52 -22.25
N ARG A 109 11.79 11.30 -22.38
CA ARG A 109 11.89 10.48 -23.59
C ARG A 109 10.71 10.66 -24.55
N ASN A 110 9.50 10.81 -24.02
CA ASN A 110 8.26 10.80 -24.81
C ASN A 110 7.71 12.20 -25.09
N GLY A 111 8.08 13.19 -24.28
CA GLY A 111 7.59 14.56 -24.36
C GLY A 111 6.21 14.79 -23.73
N PHE A 112 5.62 13.80 -23.06
CA PHE A 112 4.32 13.91 -22.38
C PHE A 112 4.29 13.05 -21.11
N TYR A 113 3.47 13.47 -20.13
CA TYR A 113 3.23 12.72 -18.89
C TYR A 113 2.14 11.66 -19.09
N PRO A 114 2.13 10.58 -18.29
CA PRO A 114 1.08 9.55 -18.36
C PRO A 114 -0.32 10.12 -18.05
N TYR A 115 -0.40 11.16 -17.23
CA TYR A 115 -1.64 11.86 -16.90
C TYR A 115 -1.46 13.39 -17.07
N PRO A 116 -2.43 14.09 -17.68
CA PRO A 116 -2.34 15.54 -17.91
C PRO A 116 -2.10 16.38 -16.66
N ILE A 117 -2.62 15.96 -15.50
CA ILE A 117 -2.43 16.68 -14.23
C ILE A 117 -0.94 16.95 -13.94
N PHE A 118 -0.03 16.05 -14.29
CA PHE A 118 1.39 16.26 -14.03
C PHE A 118 1.94 17.44 -14.83
N GLU A 119 1.48 17.65 -16.06
CA GLU A 119 1.90 18.79 -16.87
C GLU A 119 1.38 20.13 -16.31
N MET A 120 0.19 20.11 -15.71
CA MET A 120 -0.46 21.28 -15.12
C MET A 120 0.19 21.71 -13.79
N LEU A 121 0.81 20.78 -13.06
CA LEU A 121 1.40 21.05 -11.76
C LEU A 121 2.86 21.50 -11.87
N THR A 122 3.21 22.54 -11.10
CA THR A 122 4.60 22.91 -10.84
C THR A 122 5.34 21.80 -10.08
N THR A 123 6.67 21.81 -10.10
CA THR A 123 7.48 20.82 -9.37
C THR A 123 7.12 20.75 -7.88
N TYR A 124 6.91 21.89 -7.21
CA TYR A 124 6.53 21.90 -5.78
C TYR A 124 5.15 21.30 -5.53
N GLN A 125 4.19 21.53 -6.45
CA GLN A 125 2.88 20.90 -6.34
C GLN A 125 2.95 19.39 -6.60
N ARG A 126 3.83 18.92 -7.49
CA ARG A 126 4.10 17.48 -7.66
C ARG A 126 4.71 16.87 -6.40
N VAL A 127 5.67 17.53 -5.76
CA VAL A 127 6.20 17.11 -4.44
C VAL A 127 5.05 16.94 -3.45
N GLY A 128 4.15 17.93 -3.36
CA GLY A 128 2.97 17.88 -2.50
C GLY A 128 2.04 16.71 -2.83
N LEU A 129 1.76 16.47 -4.12
CA LEU A 129 0.94 15.36 -4.59
C LEU A 129 1.55 14.00 -4.22
N PHE A 130 2.85 13.78 -4.44
CA PHE A 130 3.52 12.53 -4.09
C PHE A 130 3.63 12.32 -2.58
N ALA A 131 3.91 13.38 -1.81
CA ALA A 131 3.92 13.31 -0.35
C ALA A 131 2.52 12.98 0.23
N LEU A 132 1.47 13.62 -0.30
CA LEU A 132 0.08 13.30 0.06
C LEU A 132 -0.26 11.86 -0.30
N SER A 133 0.11 11.40 -1.49
CA SER A 133 -0.13 10.02 -1.95
C SER A 133 0.54 9.00 -1.02
N GLY A 134 1.81 9.21 -0.66
CA GLY A 134 2.52 8.37 0.31
C GLY A 134 1.88 8.39 1.70
N SER A 135 1.32 9.52 2.12
CA SER A 135 0.60 9.65 3.39
C SER A 135 -0.72 8.88 3.38
N ILE A 136 -1.52 8.99 2.32
CA ILE A 136 -2.75 8.21 2.14
C ILE A 136 -2.43 6.72 2.15
N MET A 137 -1.36 6.31 1.45
CA MET A 137 -0.91 4.93 1.40
C MET A 137 -0.55 4.38 2.79
N TRP A 138 0.11 5.18 3.62
CA TRP A 138 0.43 4.82 5.00
C TRP A 138 -0.84 4.65 5.85
N VAL A 139 -1.80 5.57 5.74
CA VAL A 139 -3.10 5.46 6.43
C VAL A 139 -3.87 4.21 5.99
N VAL A 140 -3.93 3.95 4.69
CA VAL A 140 -4.56 2.75 4.12
C VAL A 140 -3.89 1.48 4.62
N GLY A 141 -2.56 1.43 4.68
CA GLY A 141 -1.82 0.30 5.25
C GLY A 141 -2.18 0.04 6.71
N GLY A 142 -2.31 1.10 7.52
CA GLY A 142 -2.79 1.00 8.91
C GLY A 142 -4.22 0.47 9.00
N ALA A 143 -5.13 0.98 8.17
CA ALA A 143 -6.52 0.56 8.13
C ALA A 143 -6.68 -0.91 7.69
N LEU A 144 -5.96 -1.33 6.63
CA LEU A 144 -5.93 -2.72 6.18
C LEU A 144 -5.42 -3.66 7.27
N ARG A 145 -4.42 -3.22 8.04
CA ARG A 145 -3.91 -4.00 9.15
C ARG A 145 -4.95 -4.16 10.27
N ALA A 146 -5.66 -3.09 10.63
CA ALA A 146 -6.75 -3.16 11.60
C ALA A 146 -7.88 -4.08 11.11
N ALA A 147 -8.27 -3.96 9.84
CA ALA A 147 -9.26 -4.82 9.21
C ALA A 147 -8.82 -6.29 9.18
N TYR A 148 -7.55 -6.56 8.88
CA TYR A 148 -6.98 -7.91 8.94
C TYR A 148 -7.10 -8.50 10.34
N ALA A 149 -6.73 -7.72 11.36
CA ALA A 149 -6.78 -8.15 12.75
C ALA A 149 -8.20 -8.46 13.20
N TRP A 150 -9.17 -7.63 12.79
CA TRP A 150 -10.59 -7.84 13.04
C TRP A 150 -11.13 -9.09 12.34
N CYS A 151 -10.84 -9.28 11.04
CA CYS A 151 -11.32 -10.43 10.27
C CYS A 151 -10.72 -11.77 10.74
N ASN A 152 -9.48 -11.77 11.23
CA ASN A 152 -8.72 -12.99 11.53
C ASN A 152 -8.49 -13.23 13.04
N GLY A 153 -9.07 -12.41 13.92
CA GLY A 153 -8.93 -12.54 15.38
C GLY A 153 -7.50 -12.32 15.92
N TYR A 154 -6.69 -11.55 15.21
CA TYR A 154 -5.24 -11.44 15.49
C TYR A 154 -4.93 -10.70 16.81
N GLU A 155 -5.78 -9.78 17.25
CA GLU A 155 -5.64 -9.12 18.55
C GLU A 155 -5.79 -10.10 19.72
N GLU A 156 -6.69 -11.08 19.61
CA GLU A 156 -6.80 -12.14 20.63
C GLU A 156 -5.51 -12.96 20.70
N VAL A 157 -4.89 -13.27 19.56
CA VAL A 157 -3.64 -14.04 19.51
C VAL A 157 -2.47 -13.26 20.11
N GLU A 158 -2.36 -11.96 19.86
CA GLU A 158 -1.30 -11.12 20.44
C GLU A 158 -1.47 -10.94 21.96
N GLU A 159 -2.69 -10.71 22.44
CA GLU A 159 -3.01 -10.69 23.87
C GLU A 159 -2.73 -12.05 24.52
N PHE A 160 -3.11 -13.16 23.88
CA PHE A 160 -2.76 -14.51 24.35
C PHE A 160 -1.23 -14.72 24.45
N GLN A 161 -0.46 -14.20 23.50
CA GLN A 161 1.00 -14.29 23.52
C GLN A 161 1.63 -13.38 24.59
N LYS A 162 1.09 -12.17 24.80
CA LYS A 162 1.50 -11.28 25.90
C LYS A 162 1.22 -11.94 27.26
N VAL A 163 0.04 -12.52 27.45
CA VAL A 163 -0.33 -13.28 28.66
C VAL A 163 0.61 -14.47 28.85
N LYS A 164 0.89 -15.26 27.82
CA LYS A 164 1.87 -16.37 27.90
C LYS A 164 3.27 -15.90 28.28
N ARG A 165 3.74 -14.78 27.72
CA ARG A 165 5.04 -14.19 28.06
C ARG A 165 5.08 -13.66 29.50
N ALA A 166 4.03 -12.97 29.95
CA ALA A 166 3.91 -12.50 31.32
C ALA A 166 3.90 -13.67 32.32
N VAL A 167 3.16 -14.74 32.02
CA VAL A 167 3.15 -15.98 32.82
C VAL A 167 4.52 -16.65 32.85
N LYS A 168 5.23 -16.71 31.72
CA LYS A 168 6.58 -17.27 31.64
C LYS A 168 7.58 -16.46 32.48
N MET A 169 7.62 -15.14 32.30
CA MET A 169 8.50 -14.25 33.07
C MET A 169 8.19 -14.30 34.58
N GLY A 170 6.91 -14.39 34.96
CA GLY A 170 6.51 -14.55 36.36
C GLY A 170 6.82 -15.92 36.98
N ARG A 171 7.09 -16.95 36.17
CA ARG A 171 7.56 -18.28 36.62
C ARG A 171 9.09 -18.37 36.67
N GLU A 172 9.77 -17.67 35.78
CA GLU A 172 11.25 -17.64 35.71
C GLU A 172 11.84 -16.68 36.77
N GLY A 173 11.14 -15.60 37.13
CA GLY A 173 11.55 -14.68 38.19
C GLY A 173 11.27 -15.15 39.63
N LYS A 174 10.95 -16.43 39.85
CA LYS A 174 10.66 -17.02 41.17
C LYS A 174 11.77 -17.92 41.73
N TRP A 175 12.97 -17.83 41.18
CA TRP A 175 14.15 -18.52 41.70
C TRP A 175 15.21 -17.47 42.07
N GLU A 176 15.06 -16.90 43.26
CA GLU A 176 16.21 -16.46 44.06
C GLU A 176 16.94 -17.68 44.63
#